data_AF-A0A538AVQ0-F1
#
_entry.id   AF-A0A538AVQ0-F1
#
_cell.length_a   1.000
_cell.length_b   1.000
_cell.length_c   1.000
_cell.angle_alpha   90.00
_cell.angle_beta   90.00
_cell.angle_gamma   90.00
#
_symmetry.space_group_name_H-M   'P 1'
#
loop_
_entity.id
_entity.type
_entity.pdbx_description
1 polymer ?
#
loop_
_entity_poly.entity_id
_entity_poly.type
_entity_poly.pdbx_seq_one_letter_code
_entity_poly.pdbx_strand_id
1 'polypeptide(L)' 'MSAHGSQDFDEARRNVGLSQDDLWMRYFGLGGSAMPVEFEAYVVGALAPGQGDHDMLVQALNERSMELGTSRRWLYWDEP' A
#
# COMPACT_ATOMS: atom_id res chain seq x y z
N MET A 1 -7.76 -8.03 19.53
CA MET A 1 -7.92 -7.18 18.33
C MET A 1 -6.96 -6.02 18.49
N SER A 2 -5.73 -6.15 18.00
CA SER A 2 -4.80 -5.01 17.98
C SER A 2 -5.31 -4.05 16.92
N ALA A 3 -5.60 -2.82 17.33
CA ALA A 3 -5.92 -1.74 16.41
C ALA A 3 -4.61 -1.34 15.69
N HIS A 4 -4.29 -2.07 14.61
CA HIS A 4 -3.25 -1.62 13.68
C HIS A 4 -3.74 -0.32 13.08
N GLY A 5 -2.96 0.75 13.27
CA GLY A 5 -3.31 2.07 12.75
C GLY A 5 -3.55 1.96 11.25
N SER A 6 -4.75 2.32 10.80
CA SER A 6 -5.10 2.36 9.38
C SER A 6 -4.02 3.11 8.62
N GLN A 7 -3.23 2.42 7.81
CA GLN A 7 -2.22 3.07 6.99
C GLN A 7 -2.93 3.93 5.95
N ASP A 8 -2.55 5.21 5.88
CA ASP A 8 -3.00 6.10 4.83
C ASP A 8 -2.17 5.83 3.56
N PHE A 9 -2.71 4.98 2.68
CA PHE A 9 -2.06 4.60 1.42
C PHE A 9 -1.97 5.77 0.43
N ASP A 10 -2.86 6.76 0.51
CA ASP A 10 -2.82 7.96 -0.32
C ASP A 10 -1.67 8.89 0.08
N GLU A 11 -1.45 9.07 1.38
CA GLU A 11 -0.26 9.77 1.86
C GLU A 11 1.01 8.98 1.53
N ALA A 12 0.98 7.67 1.76
CA ALA A 12 2.13 6.80 1.54
C ALA A 12 2.64 6.85 0.10
N ARG A 13 1.77 6.70 -0.89
CA ARG A 13 2.14 6.75 -2.32
C ARG A 13 2.74 8.09 -2.70
N ARG A 14 2.22 9.20 -2.14
CA ARG A 14 2.72 10.55 -2.40
C ARG A 14 4.12 10.74 -1.81
N ASN A 15 4.37 10.18 -0.63
CA ASN A 15 5.68 10.21 0.02
C ASN A 15 6.78 9.51 -0.80
N VAL A 16 6.42 8.55 -1.66
CA VAL A 16 7.36 7.86 -2.58
C VAL A 16 7.17 8.25 -4.05
N GLY A 17 6.46 9.35 -4.30
CA GLY A 17 6.30 9.94 -5.63
C GLY A 17 5.56 9.06 -6.63
N LEU A 18 4.67 8.18 -6.16
CA LEU A 18 3.82 7.35 -7.02
C LEU A 18 2.50 8.05 -7.30
N SER A 19 2.10 8.05 -8.58
CA SER A 19 0.70 8.26 -8.93
C SER A 19 -0.14 7.07 -8.44
N GLN A 20 -1.47 7.24 -8.44
CA GLN A 20 -2.37 6.13 -8.08
C GLN A 20 -2.27 4.97 -9.08
N ASP A 21 -2.10 5.29 -10.37
CA ASP A 21 -1.90 4.29 -11.43
C ASP A 21 -0.56 3.56 -11.30
N ASP A 22 0.52 4.26 -10.90
CA ASP A 22 1.82 3.62 -10.64
C ASP A 22 1.73 2.65 -9.46
N LEU A 23 1.01 3.03 -8.40
CA LEU A 23 0.77 2.15 -7.26
C LEU A 23 -0.07 0.94 -7.68
N TRP A 24 -1.11 1.14 -8.49
CA TRP A 24 -1.94 0.04 -9.03
C TRP A 24 -1.09 -0.97 -9.79
N MET A 25 -0.26 -0.52 -10.72
CA MET A 25 0.57 -1.41 -11.54
C MET A 25 1.56 -2.23 -10.70
N ARG A 26 2.13 -1.62 -9.64
CA ARG A 26 3.04 -2.31 -8.72
C ARG A 26 2.30 -3.31 -7.83
N TYR A 27 1.20 -2.88 -7.20
CA TYR A 27 0.34 -3.73 -6.38
C TYR A 27 -0.15 -4.95 -7.17
N PHE A 28 -0.66 -4.76 -8.39
CA PHE A 28 -1.12 -5.83 -9.26
C PHE A 28 0.03 -6.76 -9.68
N GLY A 29 1.19 -6.19 -10.04
CA GLY A 29 2.39 -6.95 -10.41
C GLY A 29 2.93 -7.84 -9.28
N LEU A 30 2.68 -7.48 -8.02
CA LEU A 30 3.03 -8.26 -6.84
C LEU A 30 2.01 -9.37 -6.50
N GLY A 31 0.90 -9.44 -7.23
CA GLY A 31 -0.17 -10.42 -6.99
C GLY A 31 -1.36 -9.87 -6.19
N GLY A 32 -1.48 -8.54 -6.09
CA GLY A 32 -2.68 -7.90 -5.57
C GLY A 32 -3.96 -8.39 -6.25
N SER A 33 -4.99 -8.70 -5.45
CA SER A 33 -6.16 -9.44 -5.91
C SER A 33 -7.42 -8.60 -6.12
N ALA A 34 -7.39 -7.34 -5.68
CA ALA A 34 -8.52 -6.42 -5.75
C ALA A 34 -8.83 -6.00 -7.19
N MET A 35 -10.11 -5.77 -7.46
CA MET A 35 -10.53 -5.08 -8.68
C MET A 35 -10.10 -3.61 -8.62
N PRO A 36 -9.95 -2.91 -9.77
CA PRO A 36 -9.51 -1.51 -9.79
C PRO A 36 -10.30 -0.61 -8.84
N VAL A 37 -11.64 -0.72 -8.83
CA VAL A 37 -12.51 0.09 -7.96
C VAL A 37 -12.30 -0.20 -6.46
N GLU A 38 -12.01 -1.45 -6.10
CA GLU A 38 -11.72 -1.84 -4.71
C GLU A 38 -10.36 -1.29 -4.27
N PHE A 39 -9.36 -1.38 -5.15
CA PHE A 39 -8.06 -0.76 -4.94
C PHE A 39 -8.16 0.76 -4.76
N GLU A 40 -8.93 1.45 -5.59
CA GLU A 40 -9.15 2.90 -5.43
C GLU A 40 -9.76 3.20 -4.06
N ALA A 41 -10.75 2.40 -3.63
CA ALA A 41 -11.37 2.54 -2.32
C ALA A 41 -10.37 2.28 -1.17
N TYR A 42 -9.44 1.34 -1.32
CA TYR A 42 -8.35 1.12 -0.37
C TYR A 42 -7.43 2.35 -0.29
N VAL A 43 -7.00 2.88 -1.44
CA VAL A 43 -6.06 4.01 -1.50
C VAL A 43 -6.66 5.26 -0.86
N VAL A 44 -7.92 5.59 -1.15
CA VAL A 44 -8.58 6.80 -0.60
C VAL A 44 -9.13 6.58 0.82
N GLY A 45 -8.93 5.41 1.42
CA GLY A 45 -9.41 5.07 2.77
C GLY A 45 -10.93 4.87 2.88
N ALA A 46 -11.64 4.70 1.77
CA ALA A 46 -13.08 4.41 1.75
C ALA A 46 -13.39 2.95 2.12
N LEU A 47 -12.42 2.05 1.95
CA LEU A 47 -12.51 0.64 2.29
C LEU A 47 -11.19 0.18 2.91
N ALA A 48 -11.24 -0.62 3.97
CA ALA A 48 -10.03 -1.22 4.53
C ALA A 48 -9.66 -2.48 3.72
N PRO A 49 -8.40 -2.63 3.26
CA PRO A 49 -7.95 -3.88 2.64
C PRO A 49 -7.91 -5.01 3.67
N GLY A 50 -8.10 -6.24 3.18
CA GLY A 50 -7.75 -7.44 3.96
C GLY A 50 -6.23 -7.59 4.10
N GLN A 51 -5.78 -8.50 4.97
CA GLN A 51 -4.36 -8.72 5.27
C GLN A 51 -3.49 -8.87 4.01
N GLY A 52 -3.90 -9.72 3.06
CA GLY A 52 -3.13 -9.95 1.83
C GLY A 52 -2.98 -8.68 0.98
N ASP A 53 -4.07 -7.96 0.74
CA ASP A 53 -4.03 -6.73 -0.06
C ASP A 53 -3.28 -5.60 0.65
N HIS A 54 -3.40 -5.51 1.98
CA HIS A 54 -2.63 -4.59 2.81
C HIS A 54 -1.13 -4.85 2.64
N ASP A 55 -0.69 -6.10 2.78
CA ASP A 55 0.72 -6.45 2.69
C ASP A 55 1.28 -6.25 1.28
N MET A 56 0.46 -6.43 0.23
CA MET A 56 0.87 -6.11 -1.15
C MET A 56 0.99 -4.60 -1.38
N LEU A 57 0.09 -3.78 -0.83
CA LEU A 57 0.21 -2.31 -0.87
C LEU A 57 1.48 -1.84 -0.15
N VAL A 58 1.73 -2.38 1.05
CA VAL A 58 2.94 -2.11 1.83
C VAL A 58 4.19 -2.54 1.08
N GLN A 59 4.19 -3.72 0.47
CA GLN A 59 5.31 -4.22 -0.33
C GLN A 59 5.63 -3.27 -1.49
N ALA A 60 4.61 -2.84 -2.25
CA ALA A 60 4.79 -1.91 -3.37
C ALA A 60 5.41 -0.57 -2.92
N LEU A 61 4.97 -0.05 -1.77
CA LEU A 61 5.48 1.19 -1.19
C LEU A 61 6.92 1.04 -0.67
N ASN A 62 7.21 -0.07 0.01
CA ASN A 62 8.53 -0.36 0.57
C ASN A 62 9.57 -0.60 -0.54
N GLU A 63 9.22 -1.30 -1.62
CA GLU A 63 10.09 -1.46 -2.78
C GLU A 63 10.40 -0.10 -3.42
N ARG A 64 9.39 0.76 -3.61
CA ARG A 64 9.64 2.10 -4.16
C ARG A 64 10.50 2.96 -3.24
N SER A 65 10.27 2.87 -1.93
CA SER A 65 11.11 3.55 -0.94
C SER A 65 12.57 3.13 -1.04
N MET A 66 12.83 1.83 -1.22
CA MET A 66 14.16 1.26 -1.41
C MET A 66 14.79 1.70 -2.74
N GLU A 67 14.03 1.75 -3.84
CA GLU A 67 14.50 2.28 -5.13
C GLU A 67 14.96 3.74 -5.03
N LEU A 68 14.29 4.54 -4.20
CA LEU A 68 14.65 5.94 -3.93
C LEU A 68 15.79 6.09 -2.92
N GLY A 69 16.25 4.99 -2.30
CA GLY A 69 17.30 5.00 -1.28
C GLY A 69 16.86 5.64 0.05
N THR A 70 15.56 5.71 0.34
CA THR A 70 15.06 6.29 1.60
C THR A 70 14.95 5.23 2.70
N SER A 71 14.97 5.68 3.96
CA SER A 71 14.79 4.80 5.13
C SER A 71 13.33 4.63 5.53
N ARG A 72 12.37 5.27 4.85
CA ARG A 72 10.95 5.18 5.18
C ARG A 72 10.44 3.77 4.90
N ARG A 73 9.73 3.18 5.85
CA ARG A 73 9.02 1.92 5.68
C ARG A 73 7.62 2.02 6.25
N TRP A 74 6.72 1.28 5.62
CA TRP A 74 5.40 0.97 6.12
C TRP A 74 5.40 -0.45 6.68
N LEU A 75 4.59 -0.63 7.72
CA LEU A 75 4.50 -1.89 8.47
C LEU A 75 3.56 -2.85 7.75
N TYR A 76 3.94 -4.12 7.71
CA TYR A 76 3.03 -5.19 7.30
C TYR A 76 2.01 -5.48 8.40
N TRP A 77 0.97 -6.25 8.07
CA TRP A 77 -0.14 -6.56 8.98
C TRP A 77 0.30 -7.23 10.29
N ASP A 78 1.30 -8.11 10.24
CA ASP A 78 1.80 -8.85 11.41
C ASP A 78 3.01 -8.17 12.08
N GLU A 79 3.42 -6.98 11.63
CA GLU A 79 4.51 -6.23 12.25
C GLU A 79 4.01 -5.25 13.31
N PRO A 80 4.62 -5.22 14.51
CA PRO A 80 4.21 -4.37 15.63
C PRO A 80 4.54 -2.88 15.45
#